data_AF-A0A945ZBY7-F1
#
_entry.id   AF-A0A945ZBY7-F1
#
_cell.length_a   1.000
_cell.length_b   1.000
_cell.length_c   1.000
_cell.angle_alpha   90.00
_cell.angle_beta   90.00
_cell.angle_gamma   90.00
#
_symmetry.space_group_name_H-M   'P 1'
#
loop_
_entity.id
_entity.type
_entity.pdbx_description
1 polymer ?
#
loop_
_entity_poly.entity_id
_entity_poly.type
_entity_poly.pdbx_seq_one_letter_code
_entity_poly.pdbx_strand_id
1 'polypeptide(L)'
;MTSINLPTAEGGTEAYVPGEPRAFAHKAEGELPRVAYAAAHVVSNPLADNDPWIDTDIDWDATLNYRRHLWGLGLGVAEAMDTAQRGMGLDWPTSLELIR
;
A
#
# COMPACT_ATOMS: atom_id res chain seq x y z
N MET A 1 26.89 -12.25 0.06
CA MET A 1 25.45 -12.51 0.24
C MET A 1 24.90 -11.42 1.14
N THR A 2 23.81 -10.78 0.77
CA THR A 2 23.15 -9.77 1.61
C THR A 2 22.46 -10.49 2.76
N SER A 3 22.70 -10.06 4.01
CA SER A 3 22.06 -10.61 5.20
C SER A 3 21.58 -9.50 6.13
N ILE A 4 20.54 -9.77 6.91
CA ILE A 4 19.98 -8.86 7.90
C ILE A 4 19.71 -9.63 9.20
N ASN A 5 20.02 -9.04 10.35
CA ASN A 5 19.65 -9.65 11.63
C ASN A 5 18.18 -9.36 11.94
N LEU A 6 17.37 -10.40 12.11
CA LEU A 6 15.95 -10.30 12.44
C LEU A 6 15.69 -10.81 13.86
N PRO A 7 14.71 -10.24 14.58
CA PRO A 7 14.32 -10.74 15.90
C PRO A 7 13.71 -12.14 15.80
N THR A 8 13.99 -12.97 16.80
CA THR A 8 13.41 -14.32 16.93
C THR A 8 12.34 -14.36 18.01
N ALA A 9 11.51 -15.41 17.99
CA ALA A 9 10.46 -15.61 19.00
C ALA A 9 11.02 -15.80 20.43
N GLU A 10 12.28 -16.24 20.53
CA GLU A 10 13.02 -16.44 21.79
C GLU A 10 13.61 -15.13 22.34
N GLY A 11 13.35 -13.99 21.69
CA GLY A 11 13.87 -12.68 22.09
C GLY A 11 15.32 -12.45 21.70
N GLY A 12 15.89 -13.32 20.87
CA GLY A 12 17.22 -13.16 20.27
C GLY A 12 17.16 -12.49 18.91
N THR A 13 18.29 -12.52 18.20
CA THR A 13 18.37 -12.16 16.79
C THR A 13 19.10 -13.22 16.01
N GLU A 14 18.70 -13.46 14.77
CA GLU A 14 19.39 -14.38 13.86
C GLU A 14 19.67 -13.71 12.52
N ALA A 15 20.75 -14.15 11.86
CA ALA A 15 21.09 -13.66 10.53
C ALA A 15 20.17 -14.32 9.49
N TYR A 16 19.31 -13.52 8.88
CA TYR A 16 18.46 -13.90 7.77
C TYR A 16 19.10 -13.53 6.43
N VAL A 17 19.13 -14.49 5.50
CA VAL A 17 19.56 -14.29 4.12
C VAL A 17 18.31 -14.35 3.23
N PRO A 18 17.89 -13.23 2.62
CA PRO A 18 16.76 -13.22 1.70
C PRO A 18 17.01 -14.13 0.49
N GLY A 19 15.94 -14.78 0.00
CA GLY A 19 15.98 -15.50 -1.26
C GLY A 19 16.10 -14.57 -2.48
N GLU A 20 16.38 -15.15 -3.64
CA GLU A 20 16.46 -14.41 -4.90
C GLU A 20 15.12 -13.71 -5.22
N PRO A 21 15.14 -12.41 -5.60
CA PRO A 21 13.93 -11.68 -5.96
C PRO A 21 13.21 -12.30 -7.16
N ARG A 22 11.88 -12.31 -7.12
CA ARG A 22 11.08 -12.61 -8.32
C ARG A 22 11.06 -11.40 -9.24
N ALA A 23 11.21 -11.63 -10.54
CA ALA A 23 10.99 -10.62 -11.54
C ALA A 23 9.48 -10.39 -11.73
N PHE A 24 9.05 -9.13 -11.64
CA PHE A 24 7.70 -8.70 -11.97
C PHE A 24 7.75 -7.70 -13.12
N ALA A 25 6.85 -7.84 -14.09
CA ALA A 25 6.70 -6.84 -15.13
C ALA A 25 6.14 -5.54 -14.51
N HIS A 26 6.71 -4.40 -14.88
CA HIS A 26 6.22 -3.09 -14.41
C HIS A 26 4.90 -2.69 -15.07
N LYS A 27 4.57 -3.30 -16.21
CA LYS A 27 3.30 -3.15 -16.90
C LYS A 27 2.79 -4.51 -17.36
N ALA A 28 1.48 -4.70 -17.30
CA ALA A 28 0.85 -5.86 -17.93
C ALA A 28 0.91 -5.72 -19.46
N GLU A 29 1.10 -6.85 -20.13
CA GLU A 29 1.01 -6.96 -21.59
C GLU A 29 -0.25 -7.76 -21.93
N GLY A 30 -1.13 -7.16 -22.74
CA GLY A 30 -2.40 -7.77 -23.15
C GLY A 30 -3.49 -7.74 -22.08
N GLU A 31 -4.63 -8.36 -22.40
CA GLU A 31 -5.77 -8.45 -21.49
C GLU A 31 -5.59 -9.59 -20.49
N LEU A 32 -5.89 -9.31 -19.21
CA LEU A 32 -5.88 -10.33 -18.18
C LEU A 32 -7.06 -11.29 -18.37
N PRO A 33 -6.89 -12.61 -18.18
CA PRO A 33 -7.96 -13.59 -18.35
C PRO A 33 -9.01 -13.56 -17.22
N ARG A 34 -8.89 -12.61 -16.28
CA ARG A 34 -9.74 -12.42 -15.10
C ARG A 34 -9.89 -10.94 -14.80
N VAL A 35 -11.05 -10.59 -14.24
CA VAL A 35 -11.26 -9.28 -13.61
C VAL A 35 -10.68 -9.36 -12.19
N ALA A 36 -9.60 -8.62 -11.95
CA ALA A 36 -8.93 -8.57 -10.66
C ALA A 36 -8.87 -7.12 -10.17
N TYR A 37 -9.28 -6.90 -8.92
CA TYR A 37 -9.17 -5.62 -8.24
C TYR A 37 -8.20 -5.74 -7.07
N ALA A 38 -7.39 -4.70 -6.89
CA ALA A 38 -6.67 -4.46 -5.66
C ALA A 38 -7.46 -3.46 -4.80
N ALA A 39 -7.82 -3.86 -3.58
CA ALA A 39 -8.22 -2.91 -2.56
C ALA A 39 -6.96 -2.13 -2.13
N ALA A 40 -6.87 -0.87 -2.52
CA ALA A 40 -5.65 -0.08 -2.36
C ALA A 40 -5.58 0.55 -0.96
N HIS A 41 -4.37 0.60 -0.38
CA HIS A 41 -4.10 1.31 0.86
C HIS A 41 -3.95 2.82 0.63
N VAL A 42 -3.90 3.63 1.69
CA VAL A 42 -3.51 5.05 1.62
C VAL A 42 -2.11 5.24 2.19
N VAL A 43 -1.40 6.28 1.76
CA VAL A 43 -0.12 6.67 2.33
C VAL A 43 -0.35 7.88 3.21
N SER A 44 -0.08 7.76 4.51
CA SER A 44 -0.14 8.90 5.44
C SER A 44 0.99 9.89 5.14
N ASN A 45 0.73 11.18 5.29
CA ASN A 45 1.76 12.21 5.26
C ASN A 45 2.52 12.21 6.60
N PRO A 46 3.80 11.79 6.63
CA PRO A 46 4.56 11.66 7.88
C PRO A 46 5.06 12.99 8.43
N LEU A 47 4.88 14.10 7.70
CA LEU A 47 5.33 15.44 8.06
C LEU A 47 4.18 16.36 8.48
N ALA A 48 2.95 15.85 8.50
CA ALA A 48 1.79 16.60 8.93
C ALA A 48 1.90 16.96 10.42
N ASP A 49 1.52 18.19 10.76
CA ASP A 49 1.42 18.67 12.14
C ASP A 49 -0.01 18.46 12.64
N ASN A 50 -0.35 17.20 12.93
CA ASN A 50 -1.68 16.76 13.34
C ASN A 50 -1.61 15.68 14.44
N ASP A 51 -2.76 15.34 15.04
CA ASP A 51 -2.84 14.19 15.95
C ASP A 51 -3.05 12.92 15.10
N PRO A 52 -2.06 12.01 14.99
CA PRO A 52 -2.14 10.85 14.10
C PRO A 52 -3.15 9.78 14.54
N TRP A 53 -3.75 9.91 15.74
CA TRP A 53 -4.80 9.01 16.22
C TRP A 53 -6.20 9.55 15.96
N ILE A 54 -6.33 10.86 15.71
CA ILE A 54 -7.62 11.55 15.55
C ILE A 54 -7.79 12.03 14.11
N ASP A 55 -6.74 12.64 13.56
CA ASP A 55 -6.74 13.26 12.25
C ASP A 55 -6.17 12.32 11.18
N THR A 56 -6.57 12.54 9.93
CA THR A 56 -6.01 11.82 8.78
C THR A 56 -5.44 12.81 7.79
N ASP A 57 -4.12 12.78 7.61
CA ASP A 57 -3.44 13.52 6.56
C ASP A 57 -2.84 12.52 5.55
N ILE A 58 -3.29 12.61 4.30
CA ILE A 58 -2.88 11.71 3.21
C ILE A 58 -1.78 12.40 2.39
N ASP A 59 -0.70 11.68 2.14
CA ASP A 59 0.20 12.00 1.04
C ASP A 59 -0.49 11.60 -0.27
N TRP A 60 -1.12 12.59 -0.91
CA TRP A 60 -1.91 12.40 -2.13
C TRP A 60 -1.06 11.93 -3.30
N ASP A 61 0.15 12.46 -3.44
CA ASP A 61 1.03 12.11 -4.56
C ASP A 61 1.48 10.66 -4.46
N ALA A 62 1.92 10.22 -3.28
CA ALA A 62 2.30 8.82 -3.04
C ALA A 62 1.09 7.88 -3.18
N THR A 63 -0.06 8.26 -2.62
CA THR A 63 -1.30 7.49 -2.67
C THR A 63 -1.76 7.27 -4.11
N LEU A 64 -1.79 8.32 -4.94
CA LEU A 64 -2.19 8.23 -6.35
C LEU A 64 -1.10 7.58 -7.24
N ASN A 65 0.18 7.73 -6.90
CA ASN A 65 1.26 6.99 -7.56
C ASN A 65 1.07 5.49 -7.42
N TYR A 66 0.62 5.02 -6.25
CA TYR A 66 0.33 3.61 -6.06
C TYR A 66 -0.85 3.13 -6.93
N ARG A 67 -1.91 3.94 -7.11
CA ARG A 67 -3.01 3.60 -8.05
C ARG A 67 -2.49 3.50 -9.48
N ARG A 68 -1.65 4.44 -9.92
CA ARG A 68 -1.00 4.39 -11.24
C ARG A 68 -0.14 3.15 -11.42
N HIS A 69 0.56 2.71 -10.37
CA HIS A 69 1.31 1.46 -10.38
C HIS A 69 0.37 0.24 -10.59
N LEU A 70 -0.72 0.16 -9.82
CA LEU A 70 -1.70 -0.93 -9.94
C LEU A 70 -2.35 -0.98 -11.33
N TRP A 71 -2.74 0.18 -11.88
CA TRP A 71 -3.23 0.27 -13.26
C TRP A 71 -2.17 -0.13 -14.28
N GLY A 72 -0.90 0.24 -14.05
CA GLY A 72 0.22 -0.23 -14.85
C GLY A 72 0.27 -1.76 -14.93
N LEU A 73 0.03 -2.44 -13.81
CA LEU A 73 -0.05 -3.91 -13.72
C LEU A 73 -1.35 -4.51 -14.31
N GLY A 74 -2.24 -3.70 -14.90
CA GLY A 74 -3.50 -4.15 -15.48
C GLY A 74 -4.59 -4.49 -14.46
N LEU A 75 -4.39 -4.16 -13.18
CA LEU A 75 -5.38 -4.40 -12.13
C LEU A 75 -6.40 -3.25 -12.07
N GLY A 76 -7.64 -3.57 -11.72
CA GLY A 76 -8.60 -2.59 -11.24
C GLY A 76 -8.23 -2.10 -9.84
N VAL A 77 -8.71 -0.92 -9.46
CA VAL A 77 -8.58 -0.38 -8.10
C VAL A 77 -9.96 -0.35 -7.44
N ALA A 78 -10.06 -0.96 -6.26
CA ALA A 78 -11.22 -0.83 -5.39
C ALA A 78 -10.89 0.25 -4.34
N GLU A 79 -11.40 1.45 -4.57
CA GLU A 79 -10.99 2.67 -3.86
C GLU A 79 -11.71 2.86 -2.53
N ALA A 80 -11.03 3.49 -1.56
CA ALA A 80 -11.56 3.75 -0.21
C ALA A 80 -12.26 2.53 0.43
N MET A 81 -11.66 1.34 0.28
CA MET A 81 -12.16 0.10 0.88
C MET A 81 -11.56 -0.12 2.29
N ASP A 82 -11.87 -1.26 2.91
CA ASP A 82 -11.33 -1.65 4.23
C ASP A 82 -9.80 -1.57 4.31
N THR A 83 -9.08 -1.94 3.23
CA THR A 83 -7.62 -1.82 3.13
C THR A 83 -7.11 -0.37 3.14
N ALA A 84 -7.94 0.60 2.74
CA ALA A 84 -7.67 2.03 2.90
C ALA A 84 -7.99 2.53 4.33
N GLN A 85 -8.29 1.62 5.27
CA GLN A 85 -8.67 1.91 6.65
C GLN A 85 -10.01 2.63 6.80
N ARG A 86 -10.93 2.46 5.84
CA ARG A 86 -12.24 3.14 5.89
C ARG A 86 -13.04 2.74 7.13
N GLY A 87 -13.43 3.73 7.93
CA GLY A 87 -14.15 3.53 9.20
C GLY A 87 -13.27 3.10 10.37
N MET A 88 -11.94 2.96 10.17
CA MET A 88 -10.96 2.59 11.19
C MET A 88 -9.68 3.43 11.04
N GLY A 89 -9.85 4.74 10.89
CA GLY A 89 -8.79 5.72 10.65
C GLY A 89 -9.18 6.68 9.55
N LEU A 90 -9.57 6.18 8.37
CA LEU A 90 -10.02 7.01 7.26
C LEU A 90 -11.52 7.32 7.39
N ASP A 91 -11.84 8.56 7.71
CA ASP A 91 -13.20 9.03 7.90
C ASP A 91 -13.98 9.17 6.57
N TRP A 92 -15.28 9.45 6.66
CA TRP A 92 -16.12 9.59 5.48
C TRP A 92 -15.74 10.77 4.58
N PRO A 93 -15.57 12.01 5.10
CA PRO A 93 -15.12 13.14 4.29
C PRO A 93 -13.84 12.85 3.49
N THR A 94 -12.83 12.26 4.13
CA THR A 94 -11.55 11.95 3.47
C THR A 94 -11.70 10.80 2.49
N SER A 95 -12.50 9.77 2.83
CA SER A 95 -12.84 8.69 1.87
C SER A 95 -13.53 9.22 0.62
N LEU A 96 -14.46 10.17 0.79
CA LEU A 96 -15.16 10.80 -0.32
C LEU A 96 -14.19 11.59 -1.20
N GLU A 97 -13.26 12.32 -0.58
CA GLU A 97 -12.24 13.06 -1.32
C GLU A 97 -11.31 12.12 -2.09
N LEU A 98 -10.93 10.98 -1.49
CA LEU A 98 -10.10 9.98 -2.16
C LEU A 98 -10.76 9.34 -3.39
N ILE A 99 -12.10 9.28 -3.44
CA ILE A 99 -12.85 8.72 -4.57
C ILE A 99 -13.03 9.75 -5.71
N ARG A 100 -12.96 11.05 -5.42
CA ARG A 100 -13.23 12.13 -6.39
C ARG A 100 -12.14 12.26 -7.45
#